data_AF-A0AAU1U0I2-F1
#
_entry.id   AF-A0AAU1U0I2-F1
#
_cell.length_a   1.000
_cell.length_b   1.000
_cell.length_c   1.000
_cell.angle_alpha   90.00
_cell.angle_beta   90.00
_cell.angle_gamma   90.00
#
_symmetry.space_group_name_H-M   'P 1'
#
loop_
_entity.id
_entity.type
_entity.pdbx_description
1 polymer ?
#
loop_
_entity_poly.entity_id
_entity_poly.type
_entity_poly.pdbx_seq_one_letter_code
_entity_poly.pdbx_strand_id
1 'polypeptide(L)'
;MVDTISLRDAYRTLLDAASTVAGSGDTSPVPPTGEWNADQILAHVAIVNAATIATVSAASAGAPTTYDTRTAHDIWTIEHVIALAGGNAGLRERIRLQADALCALGGPMLSETELDTPVPALLLSHDKVLVNQPLPLRDLITGLADVELPGHTRQLLALPQPAADD
;
A
#
# COMPACT_ATOMS: atom_id res chain seq x y z
N MET A 1 -18.49 -1.07 9.92
CA MET A 1 -18.33 -0.75 8.50
C MET A 1 -17.07 0.06 8.40
N VAL A 2 -16.20 -0.23 7.43
CA VAL A 2 -14.98 0.57 7.23
C VAL A 2 -15.37 1.94 6.67
N ASP A 3 -14.71 3.00 7.14
CA ASP A 3 -14.86 4.32 6.54
C ASP A 3 -14.16 4.35 5.16
N THR A 4 -14.93 3.99 4.13
CA THR A 4 -14.46 3.97 2.74
C THR A 4 -14.26 5.37 2.16
N ILE A 5 -14.77 6.42 2.78
CA ILE A 5 -14.50 7.80 2.37
C ILE A 5 -13.06 8.13 2.76
N SER A 6 -12.70 7.93 4.03
CA SER A 6 -11.34 8.13 4.51
C SER A 6 -10.33 7.28 3.75
N LEU A 7 -10.65 6.02 3.47
CA LEU A 7 -9.78 5.15 2.65
C LEU A 7 -9.57 5.70 1.22
N ARG A 8 -10.65 6.12 0.56
CA ARG A 8 -10.57 6.69 -0.80
C ARG A 8 -9.76 8.00 -0.82
N ASP A 9 -9.96 8.85 0.18
CA ASP A 9 -9.22 10.11 0.31
C ASP A 9 -7.73 9.89 0.56
N ALA A 10 -7.36 8.88 1.37
CA ALA A 10 -5.97 8.50 1.58
C ALA A 10 -5.30 8.03 0.29
N TYR A 11 -5.97 7.18 -0.51
CA TYR A 11 -5.45 6.77 -1.82
C TYR A 11 -5.30 7.93 -2.80
N ARG A 12 -6.30 8.82 -2.87
CA ARG A 12 -6.20 10.02 -3.71
C ARG A 12 -4.97 10.85 -3.33
N THR A 13 -4.79 11.10 -2.03
CA THR A 13 -3.68 11.89 -1.52
C THR A 13 -2.32 11.26 -1.86
N LEU A 14 -2.19 9.94 -1.70
CA LEU A 14 -0.98 9.20 -2.10
C LEU A 14 -0.71 9.34 -3.61
N LEU A 15 -1.73 9.12 -4.45
CA LEU A 15 -1.60 9.18 -5.91
C LEU A 15 -1.29 10.60 -6.42
N ASP A 16 -1.84 11.63 -5.76
CA ASP A 16 -1.53 13.03 -6.04
C ASP A 16 -0.08 13.36 -5.67
N ALA A 17 0.40 12.89 -4.52
CA ALA A 17 1.80 13.03 -4.12
C ALA A 17 2.75 12.32 -5.10
N ALA A 18 2.43 11.08 -5.49
CA ALA A 18 3.19 10.32 -6.48
C ALA A 18 3.23 11.03 -7.84
N SER A 19 2.11 11.60 -8.28
CA SER A 19 2.02 12.36 -9.53
C SER A 19 2.83 13.66 -9.47
N THR A 20 2.84 14.33 -8.32
CA THR A 20 3.67 15.52 -8.09
C THR A 20 5.16 15.20 -8.19
N VAL A 21 5.60 14.12 -7.53
CA VAL A 21 7.00 13.67 -7.60
C VAL A 21 7.39 13.30 -9.04
N ALA A 22 6.54 12.55 -9.75
CA ALA A 22 6.80 12.18 -11.15
C ALA A 22 6.83 13.38 -12.12
N GLY A 23 6.11 14.46 -11.81
CA GLY A 23 6.07 15.69 -12.62
C GLY A 23 7.21 16.67 -12.36
N SER A 24 8.07 16.41 -11.36
CA SER A 24 9.13 17.35 -10.93
C SER A 24 10.38 17.38 -11.83
N GLY A 25 10.48 16.50 -12.83
CA GLY A 25 11.55 16.51 -13.82
C GLY A 25 11.89 15.12 -14.38
N ASP A 26 12.72 15.06 -15.42
CA ASP A 26 13.12 13.82 -16.10
C ASP A 26 14.08 12.94 -15.28
N THR A 27 14.69 13.49 -14.22
CA THR A 27 15.55 12.73 -13.31
C THR A 27 14.75 12.33 -12.08
N SER A 28 14.59 11.01 -11.86
CA SER A 28 13.97 10.52 -10.63
C SER A 28 14.82 10.97 -9.42
N PRO A 29 14.19 11.52 -8.37
CA PRO A 29 14.86 11.83 -7.11
C PRO A 29 15.73 10.67 -6.63
N VAL A 30 17.02 10.95 -6.37
CA VAL A 30 17.88 9.97 -5.72
C VAL A 30 17.51 9.95 -4.24
N PRO A 31 16.99 8.84 -3.70
CA PRO A 31 16.64 8.78 -2.28
C PRO A 31 17.92 8.83 -1.42
N PRO A 32 17.81 9.27 -0.15
CA PRO A 32 18.89 9.11 0.81
C PRO A 32 19.40 7.67 0.88
N THR A 33 20.66 7.46 1.23
CA THR A 33 21.23 6.11 1.33
C THR A 33 20.43 5.24 2.29
N GLY A 34 19.93 4.10 1.79
CA GLY A 34 19.10 3.16 2.57
C GLY A 34 17.60 3.43 2.51
N GLU A 35 17.18 4.52 1.86
CA GLU A 35 15.77 4.84 1.63
C GLU A 35 15.30 4.38 0.25
N TRP A 36 13.98 4.23 0.10
CA TRP A 36 13.35 3.85 -1.15
C TRP A 36 13.14 5.04 -2.09
N ASN A 37 13.29 4.80 -3.40
CA ASN A 37 12.85 5.74 -4.43
C ASN A 37 11.31 5.71 -4.61
N ALA A 38 10.78 6.60 -5.43
CA ALA A 38 9.32 6.69 -5.65
C ALA A 38 8.71 5.38 -6.17
N ASP A 39 9.37 4.67 -7.08
CA ASP A 39 8.85 3.43 -7.67
C ASP A 39 8.86 2.29 -6.64
N GLN A 40 9.89 2.21 -5.80
CA GLN A 40 9.96 1.25 -4.71
C GLN A 40 8.87 1.50 -3.65
N ILE A 41 8.60 2.76 -3.30
CA ILE A 41 7.51 3.11 -2.39
C ILE A 41 6.15 2.70 -2.98
N LEU A 42 5.91 2.99 -4.26
CA LEU A 42 4.66 2.62 -4.91
C LEU A 42 4.51 1.11 -5.08
N ALA A 43 5.60 0.40 -5.40
CA ALA A 43 5.58 -1.05 -5.49
C ALA A 43 5.30 -1.70 -4.12
N HIS A 44 5.89 -1.18 -3.03
CA HIS A 44 5.56 -1.59 -1.67
C HIS A 44 4.05 -1.48 -1.40
N VAL A 45 3.47 -0.30 -1.62
CA VAL A 45 2.03 -0.07 -1.43
C VAL A 45 1.20 -1.02 -2.31
N ALA A 46 1.59 -1.22 -3.57
CA ALA A 46 0.88 -2.14 -4.46
C ALA A 46 0.91 -3.60 -3.98
N ILE A 47 2.01 -4.04 -3.35
CA ILE A 47 2.16 -5.38 -2.76
C ILE A 47 1.29 -5.48 -1.49
N VAL A 48 1.35 -4.49 -0.60
CA VAL A 48 0.52 -4.44 0.61
C VAL A 48 -0.97 -4.50 0.24
N ASN A 49 -1.40 -3.70 -0.75
CA ASN A 49 -2.77 -3.74 -1.25
C ASN A 49 -3.16 -5.11 -1.80
N ALA A 50 -2.28 -5.74 -2.59
CA ALA A 50 -2.53 -7.06 -3.14
C ALA A 50 -2.67 -8.12 -2.03
N ALA A 51 -1.81 -8.05 -1.01
CA ALA A 51 -1.90 -8.93 0.16
C ALA A 51 -3.23 -8.72 0.91
N THR A 52 -3.63 -7.47 1.15
CA THR A 52 -4.91 -7.16 1.81
C THR A 52 -6.10 -7.68 1.00
N ILE A 53 -6.12 -7.44 -0.30
CA ILE A 53 -7.18 -7.95 -1.20
C ILE A 53 -7.24 -9.48 -1.15
N ALA A 54 -6.08 -10.16 -1.24
CA ALA A 54 -6.02 -11.62 -1.20
C ALA A 54 -6.51 -12.17 0.14
N THR A 55 -6.09 -11.58 1.25
CA THR A 55 -6.53 -11.96 2.60
C THR A 55 -8.03 -11.79 2.76
N VAL A 56 -8.56 -10.62 2.41
CA VAL A 56 -10.00 -10.33 2.55
C VAL A 56 -10.83 -11.26 1.66
N SER A 57 -10.42 -11.47 0.41
CA SER A 57 -11.12 -12.36 -0.52
C SER A 57 -11.14 -13.80 -0.01
N ALA A 58 -10.00 -14.31 0.48
CA ALA A 58 -9.90 -15.65 1.04
C ALA A 58 -10.79 -15.81 2.29
N ALA A 59 -10.77 -14.84 3.20
CA ALA A 59 -11.61 -14.85 4.39
C ALA A 59 -13.11 -14.82 4.03
N SER A 60 -13.52 -14.00 3.06
CA SER A 60 -14.92 -13.96 2.58
C SER A 60 -15.37 -15.26 1.94
N ALA A 61 -14.44 -16.04 1.37
CA ALA A 61 -14.71 -17.36 0.83
C ALA A 61 -14.71 -18.46 1.92
N GLY A 62 -14.49 -18.11 3.19
CA GLY A 62 -14.30 -19.06 4.28
C GLY A 62 -13.02 -19.89 4.16
N ALA A 63 -12.05 -19.45 3.36
CA ALA A 63 -10.80 -20.15 3.15
C ALA A 63 -9.75 -19.77 4.22
N PRO A 64 -8.86 -20.68 4.62
CA PRO A 64 -7.74 -20.36 5.48
C PRO A 64 -6.87 -19.27 4.85
N THR A 65 -6.49 -18.27 5.63
CA THR A 65 -5.66 -17.16 5.17
C THR A 65 -4.80 -16.60 6.29
N THR A 66 -3.70 -15.94 5.90
CA THR A 66 -2.82 -15.18 6.77
C THR A 66 -2.55 -13.83 6.12
N TYR A 67 -2.27 -12.83 6.93
CA TYR A 67 -1.81 -11.53 6.45
C TYR A 67 -0.35 -11.34 6.82
N ASP A 68 0.54 -11.33 5.83
CA ASP A 68 1.98 -11.28 6.03
C ASP A 68 2.61 -10.26 5.10
N THR A 69 3.20 -9.21 5.66
CA THR A 69 3.78 -8.12 4.87
C THR A 69 5.27 -8.27 4.61
N ARG A 70 5.93 -9.37 5.02
CA ARG A 70 7.38 -9.57 4.79
C ARG A 70 7.75 -9.46 3.31
N THR A 71 6.92 -10.01 2.43
CA THR A 71 7.12 -9.94 0.98
C THR A 71 7.14 -8.50 0.45
N ALA A 72 6.47 -7.56 1.12
CA ALA A 72 6.48 -6.15 0.75
C ALA A 72 7.80 -5.44 1.11
N HIS A 73 8.69 -6.06 1.89
CA HIS A 73 10.02 -5.51 2.23
C HIS A 73 11.16 -6.16 1.45
N ASP A 74 10.88 -7.23 0.71
CA ASP A 74 11.87 -7.93 -0.10
C ASP A 74 12.22 -7.12 -1.37
N ILE A 75 13.46 -6.62 -1.44
CA ILE A 75 13.91 -5.76 -2.55
C ILE A 75 13.75 -6.46 -3.90
N TRP A 76 14.01 -7.77 -4.00
CA TRP A 76 13.85 -8.48 -5.26
C TRP A 76 12.38 -8.46 -5.72
N THR A 77 11.46 -8.70 -4.79
CA THR A 77 10.01 -8.66 -5.07
C THR A 77 9.55 -7.26 -5.46
N ILE A 78 10.04 -6.23 -4.76
CA ILE A 78 9.74 -4.82 -5.09
C ILE A 78 10.17 -4.52 -6.52
N GLU A 79 11.44 -4.77 -6.86
CA GLU A 79 11.98 -4.50 -8.21
C GLU A 79 11.24 -5.30 -9.30
N HIS A 80 10.87 -6.55 -8.99
CA HIS A 80 10.09 -7.37 -9.90
C HIS A 80 8.69 -6.78 -10.16
N VAL A 81 8.01 -6.29 -9.12
CA VAL A 81 6.70 -5.65 -9.24
C VAL A 81 6.79 -4.33 -10.02
N ILE A 82 7.85 -3.53 -9.83
CA ILE A 82 8.11 -2.32 -10.63
C ILE A 82 8.18 -2.69 -12.11
N ALA A 83 8.99 -3.69 -12.46
CA ALA A 83 9.15 -4.15 -13.83
C ALA A 83 7.82 -4.66 -14.44
N LEU A 84 7.08 -5.48 -13.70
CA LEU A 84 5.78 -6.01 -14.14
C LEU A 84 4.71 -4.93 -14.31
N ALA A 85 4.80 -3.84 -13.56
CA ALA A 85 3.90 -2.70 -13.68
C ALA A 85 4.31 -1.74 -14.81
N GLY A 86 5.49 -1.87 -15.40
CA GLY A 86 6.00 -0.90 -16.38
C GLY A 86 6.44 0.42 -15.74
N GLY A 87 6.94 0.37 -14.51
CA GLY A 87 7.43 1.53 -13.76
C GLY A 87 6.32 2.40 -13.15
N ASN A 88 6.69 3.61 -12.74
CA ASN A 88 5.86 4.54 -11.98
C ASN A 88 4.40 4.68 -12.46
N ALA A 89 4.19 4.93 -13.76
CA ALA A 89 2.86 5.22 -14.29
C ALA A 89 1.92 4.01 -14.16
N GLY A 90 2.43 2.81 -14.45
CA GLY A 90 1.63 1.59 -14.29
C GLY A 90 1.48 1.16 -12.84
N LEU A 91 2.42 1.50 -11.94
CA LEU A 91 2.23 1.34 -10.50
C LEU A 91 1.09 2.21 -9.98
N ARG A 92 1.04 3.49 -10.38
CA ARG A 92 -0.06 4.41 -10.01
C ARG A 92 -1.41 3.88 -10.48
N GLU A 93 -1.50 3.41 -11.74
CA GLU A 93 -2.75 2.84 -12.25
C GLU A 93 -3.14 1.54 -11.51
N ARG A 94 -2.17 0.67 -11.22
CA ARG A 94 -2.40 -0.54 -10.43
C ARG A 94 -2.94 -0.21 -9.04
N ILE A 95 -2.32 0.75 -8.34
CA ILE A 95 -2.77 1.19 -7.01
C ILE A 95 -4.19 1.77 -7.10
N ARG A 96 -4.50 2.57 -8.12
CA ARG A 96 -5.84 3.12 -8.33
C ARG A 96 -6.90 2.00 -8.44
N LEU A 97 -6.64 0.98 -9.25
CA LEU A 97 -7.54 -0.17 -9.40
C LEU A 97 -7.67 -0.99 -8.12
N GLN A 98 -6.57 -1.18 -7.38
CA GLN A 98 -6.60 -1.86 -6.08
C GLN A 98 -7.36 -1.05 -5.02
N ALA A 99 -7.27 0.28 -5.05
CA ALA A 99 -8.03 1.17 -4.19
C ALA A 99 -9.54 1.02 -4.43
N ASP A 100 -9.97 0.95 -5.70
CA ASP A 100 -11.36 0.70 -6.06
C ASP A 100 -11.84 -0.65 -5.48
N ALA A 101 -11.02 -1.71 -5.60
CA ALA A 101 -11.32 -3.02 -5.05
C ALA A 101 -11.40 -3.00 -3.51
N LEU A 102 -10.44 -2.38 -2.82
CA LEU A 102 -10.42 -2.30 -1.36
C LEU A 102 -11.57 -1.46 -0.79
N CYS A 103 -11.96 -0.38 -1.48
CA CYS A 103 -13.15 0.39 -1.11
C CYS A 103 -14.44 -0.42 -1.28
N ALA A 104 -14.53 -1.27 -2.31
CA ALA A 104 -15.68 -2.15 -2.49
C ALA A 104 -15.73 -3.26 -1.42
N LEU A 105 -14.58 -3.88 -1.14
CA LEU A 105 -14.42 -4.93 -0.13
C LEU A 105 -14.72 -4.41 1.29
N GLY A 106 -14.13 -3.27 1.68
CA GLY A 106 -14.34 -2.69 3.02
C GLY A 106 -15.68 -1.98 3.20
N GLY A 107 -16.35 -1.64 2.10
CA GLY A 107 -17.64 -0.95 2.08
C GLY A 107 -18.82 -1.92 2.15
N PRO A 108 -19.67 -2.00 1.11
CA PRO A 108 -20.93 -2.74 1.18
C PRO A 108 -20.81 -4.25 1.00
N MET A 109 -19.65 -4.78 0.59
CA MET A 109 -19.53 -6.20 0.25
C MET A 109 -19.57 -7.10 1.49
N LEU A 110 -18.86 -6.73 2.56
CA LEU A 110 -18.75 -7.55 3.76
C LEU A 110 -19.71 -7.07 4.84
N SER A 111 -20.33 -8.03 5.53
CA SER A 111 -21.06 -7.79 6.76
C SER A 111 -20.12 -7.41 7.91
N GLU A 112 -20.66 -6.82 8.98
CA GLU A 112 -19.88 -6.56 10.21
C GLU A 112 -19.23 -7.83 10.78
N THR A 113 -19.96 -8.96 10.73
CA THR A 113 -19.46 -10.25 11.20
C THR A 113 -18.28 -10.73 10.37
N GLU A 114 -18.32 -10.58 9.04
CA GLU A 114 -17.18 -10.94 8.19
C GLU A 114 -15.99 -10.02 8.47
N LEU A 115 -16.24 -8.72 8.65
CA LEU A 115 -15.22 -7.73 9.01
C LEU A 115 -14.54 -8.01 10.37
N ASP A 116 -15.25 -8.67 11.29
CA ASP A 116 -14.73 -9.09 12.61
C ASP A 116 -13.93 -10.40 12.56
N THR A 117 -13.81 -11.04 11.40
CA THR A 117 -13.07 -12.30 11.24
C THR A 117 -11.59 -12.10 11.61
N PRO A 118 -11.07 -12.81 12.63
CA PRO A 118 -9.66 -12.70 13.00
C PRO A 118 -8.78 -13.45 12.00
N VAL A 119 -7.75 -12.78 11.51
CA VAL A 119 -6.74 -13.35 10.62
C VAL A 119 -5.38 -13.30 11.31
N PRO A 120 -4.60 -14.40 11.35
CA PRO A 120 -3.22 -14.36 11.80
C PRO A 120 -2.42 -13.34 10.99
N ALA A 121 -1.88 -12.33 11.68
CA ALA A 121 -1.22 -11.20 11.04
C ALA A 121 0.25 -11.06 11.52
N LEU A 122 1.14 -10.86 10.56
CA LEU A 122 2.55 -10.52 10.76
C LEU A 122 2.87 -9.27 9.94
N LEU A 123 3.01 -8.12 10.62
CA LEU A 123 3.32 -6.84 9.98
C LEU A 123 4.72 -6.39 10.37
N LEU A 124 5.50 -6.01 9.36
CA LEU A 124 6.83 -5.43 9.54
C LEU A 124 6.87 -3.98 9.07
N SER A 125 7.73 -3.19 9.71
CA SER A 125 8.20 -1.90 9.22
C SER A 125 9.67 -1.74 9.59
N HIS A 126 10.53 -1.43 8.62
CA HIS A 126 11.98 -1.29 8.83
C HIS A 126 12.59 -2.48 9.59
N ASP A 127 12.29 -3.71 9.13
CA ASP A 127 12.70 -4.98 9.75
C ASP A 127 12.25 -5.21 11.20
N LYS A 128 11.37 -4.35 11.73
CA LYS A 128 10.78 -4.51 13.05
C LYS A 128 9.38 -5.08 12.94
N VAL A 129 9.12 -6.11 13.75
CA VAL A 129 7.78 -6.65 13.92
C VAL A 129 6.91 -5.62 14.65
N LEU A 130 5.87 -5.13 13.98
CA LEU A 130 4.87 -4.24 14.57
C LEU A 130 3.69 -5.03 15.13
N VAL A 131 3.28 -6.08 14.42
CA VAL A 131 2.17 -6.96 14.79
C VAL A 131 2.61 -8.40 14.57
N ASN A 132 2.36 -9.26 15.54
CA ASN A 132 2.49 -10.71 15.43
C ASN A 132 1.39 -11.38 16.27
N GLN A 133 0.15 -11.15 15.87
CA GLN A 133 -1.05 -11.64 16.54
C GLN A 133 -2.23 -11.57 15.57
N PRO A 134 -3.34 -12.29 15.82
CA PRO A 134 -4.54 -12.15 15.00
C PRO A 134 -5.08 -10.71 15.02
N LEU A 135 -5.50 -10.21 13.86
CA LEU A 135 -6.23 -8.94 13.71
C LEU A 135 -7.55 -9.19 12.96
N PRO A 136 -8.64 -8.49 13.29
CA PRO A 136 -9.85 -8.56 12.49
C PRO A 136 -9.62 -7.94 11.11
N LEU A 137 -10.33 -8.42 10.08
CA LEU A 137 -10.20 -7.89 8.71
C LEU A 137 -10.40 -6.38 8.65
N ARG A 138 -11.34 -5.84 9.43
CA ARG A 138 -11.56 -4.38 9.50
C ARG A 138 -10.28 -3.62 9.83
N ASP A 139 -9.47 -4.13 10.76
CA ASP A 139 -8.27 -3.44 11.23
C ASP A 139 -7.16 -3.46 10.17
N LEU A 140 -7.13 -4.50 9.33
CA LEU A 140 -6.22 -4.54 8.18
C LEU A 140 -6.57 -3.45 7.16
N ILE A 141 -7.87 -3.23 6.91
CA ILE A 141 -8.33 -2.23 5.93
C ILE A 141 -8.22 -0.81 6.51
N THR A 142 -8.63 -0.58 7.75
CA THR A 142 -8.52 0.74 8.40
C THR A 142 -7.06 1.14 8.60
N GLY A 143 -6.18 0.18 8.93
CA GLY A 143 -4.74 0.39 9.02
C GLY A 143 -4.11 0.96 7.74
N LEU A 144 -4.69 0.69 6.57
CA LEU A 144 -4.25 1.32 5.32
C LEU A 144 -4.50 2.82 5.33
N ALA A 145 -5.71 3.24 5.69
CA ALA A 145 -6.10 4.65 5.69
C ALA A 145 -5.42 5.44 6.82
N ASP A 146 -5.29 4.83 8.00
CA ASP A 146 -4.85 5.52 9.21
C ASP A 146 -3.32 5.61 9.32
N VAL A 147 -2.60 4.63 8.78
CA VAL A 147 -1.15 4.48 9.01
C VAL A 147 -0.36 4.34 7.72
N GLU A 148 -0.66 3.33 6.92
CA GLU A 148 0.15 2.94 5.76
C GLU A 148 0.22 4.04 4.70
N LEU A 149 -0.94 4.45 4.16
CA LEU A 149 -1.02 5.42 3.08
C LEU A 149 -0.54 6.82 3.52
N PRO A 150 -0.89 7.35 4.71
CA PRO A 150 -0.32 8.60 5.21
C PRO A 150 1.19 8.52 5.45
N GLY A 151 1.71 7.35 5.87
CA GLY A 151 3.14 7.10 6.02
C GLY A 151 3.89 7.25 4.70
N HIS A 152 3.46 6.51 3.68
CA HIS A 152 4.11 6.54 2.37
C HIS A 152 3.85 7.82 1.57
N THR A 153 2.72 8.50 1.81
CA THR A 153 2.50 9.86 1.27
C THR A 153 3.57 10.82 1.80
N ARG A 154 3.85 10.81 3.11
CA ARG A 154 4.91 11.64 3.69
C ARG A 154 6.28 11.26 3.16
N GLN A 155 6.55 9.96 2.99
CA GLN A 155 7.81 9.47 2.43
C GLN A 155 8.03 9.97 0.99
N LEU A 156 7.01 9.88 0.13
CA LEU A 156 7.06 10.41 -1.24
C LEU A 156 7.35 11.91 -1.27
N LEU A 157 6.63 12.69 -0.45
CA LEU A 157 6.80 14.14 -0.38
C LEU A 157 8.15 14.57 0.23
N ALA A 158 8.82 13.68 0.95
CA ALA A 158 10.16 13.91 1.51
C ALA A 158 11.29 13.57 0.53
N LEU A 159 10.99 12.99 -0.63
CA LEU A 159 12.00 12.73 -1.65
C LEU A 159 12.59 14.07 -2.16
N PRO A 160 13.92 14.14 -2.33
CA PRO A 160 14.57 15.37 -2.77
C PRO A 160 14.07 15.78 -4.17
N GLN A 161 13.82 17.07 -4.38
CA GLN A 161 13.52 17.55 -5.72
C GLN A 161 14.80 17.48 -6.59
N PRO A 162 14.68 17.20 -7.90
CA PRO A 162 15.81 17.33 -8.79
C PRO A 162 16.39 18.74 -8.70
N ALA A 163 17.71 18.86 -8.69
CA ALA A 163 18.36 20.17 -8.69
C ALA A 163 17.90 20.92 -9.95
N ALA A 164 17.49 22.18 -9.80
CA ALA A 164 17.32 23.05 -10.95
C ALA A 164 18.71 23.24 -11.58
N ASP A 165 18.87 22.82 -12.83
CA ASP A 165 20.07 23.15 -13.59
C ASP A 165 20.14 24.68 -13.75
N ASP A 166 21.19 25.29 -13.18
CA ASP A 166 21.59 26.70 -13.37
C ASP A 166 22.29 26.90 -14.74
#